data_AF-K2BKH5-F1
#
_entry.id   AF-K2BKH5-F1
#
_cell.length_a   1.000
_cell.length_b   1.000
_cell.length_c   1.000
_cell.angle_alpha   90.00
_cell.angle_beta   90.00
_cell.angle_gamma   90.00
#
_symmetry.space_group_name_H-M   'P 1'
#
loop_
_entity.id
_entity.type
_entity.pdbx_description
1 polymer ?
#
loop_
_entity_poly.entity_id
_entity_poly.type
_entity_poly.pdbx_seq_one_letter_code
_entity_poly.pdbx_strand_id
1 'polypeptide(L)'
;MLIRAKSNRTSLFVLLLLAAVLTGLIQSQVYATEKLMIPLGKSVAIPAHGVKKILAVKEGIVDVLNVSDEEIILSGLGIEPAATQLILWDMTGRRVYDIETYSETDIIMSKFASIVGNPNIKMIIFPDSVYLKGQVATEEEKVKAETVATSLVQGKRVVNLIENEVSAPSMQQRIEAAIKLPTVKVTVLSPNYDATNQETVQTASDTGKVRILLQGTVQDQNDYIHLSETVRGFVPSEEDISNLVVIENPIQVVFQAYILQVSKNNTKDLGIEWGGDQTGVGAISFLENASNDFLGTAEGGGAPVPKYMNPFYMN
;
A
#
# COMPACT_ATOMS: atom_id res chain seq x y z
N MET A 1 68.70 -61.02 -14.37
CA MET A 1 68.71 -61.55 -15.75
C MET A 1 67.87 -60.60 -16.59
N LEU A 2 68.51 -59.67 -17.31
CA LEU A 2 67.85 -58.63 -18.11
C LEU A 2 67.45 -59.20 -19.47
N ILE A 3 66.15 -59.29 -19.74
CA ILE A 3 65.64 -59.73 -21.05
C ILE A 3 65.78 -58.55 -22.03
N ARG A 4 66.75 -58.66 -22.94
CA ARG A 4 66.92 -57.76 -24.09
C ARG A 4 65.72 -57.89 -25.04
N ALA A 5 64.86 -56.87 -25.06
CA ALA A 5 63.85 -56.72 -26.11
C ALA A 5 64.53 -56.35 -27.43
N LYS A 6 64.46 -57.23 -28.43
CA LYS A 6 64.98 -57.02 -29.78
C LYS A 6 63.97 -56.17 -30.56
N SER A 7 64.18 -54.85 -30.57
CA SER A 7 63.32 -53.91 -31.30
C SER A 7 63.55 -54.02 -32.82
N ASN A 8 62.50 -54.39 -33.55
CA ASN A 8 62.52 -54.42 -35.02
C ASN A 8 62.47 -52.99 -35.57
N ARG A 9 63.31 -52.67 -36.56
CA ARG A 9 63.44 -51.33 -37.17
C ARG A 9 62.12 -50.73 -37.67
N THR A 10 61.16 -51.57 -38.05
CA THR A 10 59.80 -51.17 -38.46
C THR A 10 58.93 -50.73 -37.28
N SER A 11 59.09 -51.33 -36.09
CA SER A 11 58.35 -50.96 -34.89
C SER A 11 58.80 -49.61 -34.33
N LEU A 12 60.10 -49.29 -34.43
CA LEU A 12 60.64 -47.97 -34.09
C LEU A 12 60.12 -46.87 -35.02
N PHE A 13 59.99 -47.14 -36.32
CA PHE A 13 59.45 -46.18 -37.28
C PHE A 13 57.95 -45.92 -37.08
N VAL A 14 57.16 -46.97 -36.80
CA VAL A 14 55.73 -46.83 -36.51
C VAL A 14 55.50 -46.10 -35.19
N LEU A 15 56.32 -46.33 -34.17
CA LEU A 15 56.21 -45.61 -32.89
C LEU A 15 56.60 -44.13 -33.03
N LEU A 16 57.54 -43.80 -33.92
CA LEU A 16 57.93 -42.42 -34.23
C LEU A 16 56.86 -41.70 -35.07
N LEU A 17 56.20 -42.40 -36.00
CA LEU A 17 55.04 -41.88 -36.74
C LEU A 17 53.82 -41.68 -35.83
N LEU A 18 53.57 -42.60 -34.90
CA LEU A 18 52.50 -42.47 -33.92
C LEU A 18 52.75 -41.30 -32.95
N ALA A 19 54.01 -41.12 -32.52
CA ALA A 19 54.40 -39.98 -31.69
C ALA A 19 54.27 -38.64 -32.44
N ALA A 20 54.63 -38.59 -33.73
CA ALA A 20 54.47 -37.39 -34.55
C ALA A 20 52.99 -37.00 -34.76
N VAL A 21 52.11 -37.98 -34.93
CA VAL A 21 50.65 -37.77 -35.03
C VAL A 21 50.05 -37.35 -33.68
N LEU A 22 50.55 -37.91 -32.56
CA LEU A 22 50.11 -37.50 -31.21
C LEU A 22 50.58 -36.08 -30.87
N THR A 23 51.77 -35.66 -31.30
CA THR A 23 52.25 -34.28 -31.09
C THR A 23 51.56 -33.26 -32.01
N GLY A 24 51.07 -33.68 -33.18
CA GLY A 24 50.32 -32.82 -34.10
C GLY A 24 48.91 -32.48 -33.60
N LEU A 25 48.32 -33.32 -32.74
CA LEU A 25 46.97 -33.12 -32.21
C LEU A 25 46.90 -32.25 -30.94
N ILE A 26 48.04 -31.86 -30.35
CA ILE A 26 48.08 -31.11 -29.08
C ILE A 26 48.15 -29.58 -29.31
N GLN A 27 48.26 -29.12 -30.55
CA GLN A 27 48.40 -27.68 -30.85
C GLN A 27 47.09 -26.92 -31.11
N SER A 28 45.92 -27.50 -30.84
CA SER A 28 44.69 -26.69 -30.79
C SER A 28 44.65 -25.92 -29.46
N GLN A 29 45.39 -24.81 -29.41
CA GLN A 29 45.21 -23.80 -28.38
C GLN A 29 43.78 -23.27 -28.51
N VAL A 30 42.92 -23.72 -27.60
CA VAL A 30 41.60 -23.14 -27.41
C VAL A 30 41.86 -21.72 -26.91
N TYR A 31 41.67 -20.73 -27.78
CA TYR A 31 41.65 -19.33 -27.36
C TYR A 31 40.41 -19.16 -26.49
N ALA A 32 40.59 -19.25 -25.18
CA ALA A 32 39.59 -18.84 -24.23
C ALA A 32 39.32 -17.36 -24.48
N THR A 33 38.09 -17.02 -24.84
CA THR A 33 37.67 -15.63 -24.95
C THR A 33 37.76 -15.01 -23.56
N GLU A 34 38.61 -14.00 -23.41
CA GLU A 34 38.76 -13.30 -22.15
C GLU A 34 37.59 -12.33 -21.99
N LYS A 35 36.85 -12.49 -20.88
CA LYS A 35 35.69 -11.66 -20.58
C LYS A 35 36.14 -10.42 -19.81
N LEU A 36 35.90 -9.25 -20.40
CA LEU A 36 36.28 -7.97 -19.84
C LEU A 36 35.04 -7.16 -19.45
N MET A 37 34.97 -6.72 -18.20
CA MET A 37 33.85 -5.92 -17.71
C MET A 37 34.28 -4.45 -17.57
N ILE A 38 33.63 -3.56 -18.31
CA ILE A 38 33.95 -2.12 -18.31
C ILE A 38 32.75 -1.32 -17.77
N PRO A 39 32.88 -0.57 -16.68
CA PRO A 39 31.82 0.33 -16.23
C PRO A 39 31.58 1.47 -17.23
N LEU A 40 30.32 1.84 -17.45
CA LEU A 40 29.94 2.94 -18.34
C LEU A 40 30.61 4.26 -17.91
N GLY A 41 31.15 5.00 -18.87
CA GLY A 41 31.85 6.27 -18.64
C GLY A 41 33.26 6.15 -18.04
N LYS A 42 33.75 4.94 -17.77
CA LYS A 42 35.15 4.69 -17.35
C LYS A 42 35.94 4.03 -18.47
N SER A 43 37.26 4.08 -18.32
CA SER A 43 38.20 3.47 -19.25
C SER A 43 39.12 2.46 -18.56
N VAL A 44 39.55 1.45 -19.32
CA VAL A 44 40.46 0.40 -18.88
C VAL A 44 41.58 0.29 -19.91
N ALA A 45 42.83 0.31 -19.44
CA ALA A 45 44.00 0.07 -20.27
C ALA A 45 44.30 -1.42 -20.34
N ILE A 46 44.56 -1.93 -21.55
CA ILE A 46 44.94 -3.33 -21.81
C ILE A 46 46.31 -3.34 -22.49
N PRO A 47 47.24 -4.20 -22.03
CA PRO A 47 48.53 -4.35 -22.69
C PRO A 47 48.37 -4.96 -24.08
N ALA A 48 48.88 -4.27 -25.10
CA ALA A 48 48.78 -4.63 -26.50
C ALA A 48 50.04 -4.16 -27.25
N HIS A 49 50.94 -5.08 -27.56
CA HIS A 49 52.22 -4.76 -28.20
C HIS A 49 52.11 -4.76 -29.74
N GLY A 50 52.40 -3.62 -30.36
CA GLY A 50 52.47 -3.46 -31.81
C GLY A 50 51.14 -3.77 -32.49
N VAL A 51 50.10 -3.02 -32.13
CA VAL A 51 48.75 -3.21 -32.65
C VAL A 51 48.69 -2.93 -34.16
N LYS A 52 48.31 -3.96 -34.93
CA LYS A 52 48.18 -3.85 -36.39
C LYS A 52 46.76 -3.51 -36.81
N LYS A 53 45.76 -4.07 -36.12
CA LYS A 53 44.35 -3.88 -36.43
C LYS A 53 43.50 -4.07 -35.20
N ILE A 54 42.44 -3.26 -35.10
CA ILE A 54 41.42 -3.33 -34.07
C ILE A 54 40.08 -3.41 -34.78
N LEU A 55 39.19 -4.29 -34.32
CA LEU A 55 37.81 -4.37 -34.79
C LEU A 55 36.87 -4.55 -33.60
N ALA A 56 36.00 -3.58 -33.37
CA ALA A 56 34.84 -3.75 -32.52
C ALA A 56 33.68 -4.27 -33.37
N VAL A 57 33.05 -5.36 -32.95
CA VAL A 57 31.95 -5.99 -33.72
C VAL A 57 30.71 -5.09 -33.76
N LYS A 58 30.42 -4.40 -32.65
CA LYS A 58 29.32 -3.44 -32.56
C LYS A 58 29.86 -2.08 -32.11
N GLU A 59 29.67 -1.08 -32.96
CA GLU A 59 30.08 0.31 -32.74
C GLU A 59 29.15 1.01 -31.72
N GLY A 60 29.65 2.05 -31.05
CA GLY A 60 28.90 2.86 -30.09
C GLY A 60 28.75 2.27 -28.68
N ILE A 61 29.27 1.06 -28.43
CA ILE A 61 29.28 0.46 -27.08
C ILE A 61 30.59 0.76 -26.35
N VAL A 62 31.73 0.53 -27.04
CA VAL A 62 33.07 0.78 -26.52
C VAL A 62 33.84 1.57 -27.57
N ASP A 63 34.54 2.60 -27.12
CA ASP A 63 35.52 3.32 -27.92
C ASP A 63 36.92 2.79 -27.62
N VAL A 64 37.74 2.65 -28.66
CA VAL A 64 39.10 2.10 -28.54
C VAL A 64 40.09 3.15 -28.98
N LEU A 65 40.87 3.63 -28.02
CA LEU A 65 41.92 4.59 -28.26
C LEU A 65 43.28 3.89 -28.20
N ASN A 66 44.02 3.93 -29.31
CA ASN A 66 45.41 3.50 -29.32
C ASN A 66 46.28 4.65 -28.82
N VAL A 67 46.79 4.53 -27.59
CA VAL A 67 47.58 5.60 -26.93
C VAL A 67 49.08 5.34 -27.04
N SER A 68 49.50 4.07 -27.12
CA SER A 68 50.90 3.66 -27.14
C SER A 68 51.08 2.37 -27.95
N ASP A 69 52.32 2.08 -28.36
CA ASP A 69 52.69 0.81 -28.99
C ASP A 69 52.63 -0.39 -28.02
N GLU A 70 52.39 -0.14 -26.73
CA GLU A 70 52.34 -1.15 -25.66
C GLU A 70 50.96 -1.30 -25.01
N GLU A 71 50.06 -0.33 -25.17
CA GLU A 71 48.73 -0.37 -24.54
C GLU A 71 47.64 0.30 -25.37
N ILE A 72 46.43 -0.26 -25.25
CA ILE A 72 45.20 0.33 -25.78
C ILE A 72 44.28 0.71 -24.62
N ILE A 73 43.57 1.82 -24.77
CA ILE A 73 42.55 2.25 -23.81
C ILE A 73 41.18 1.94 -24.39
N LEU A 74 40.38 1.20 -23.62
CA LEU A 74 38.98 0.92 -23.93
C LEU A 74 38.09 1.77 -23.04
N SER A 75 37.18 2.54 -23.62
CA SER A 75 36.24 3.40 -22.90
C SER A 75 34.81 2.95 -23.14
N GLY A 76 34.03 2.72 -22.07
CA GLY A 76 32.61 2.39 -22.19
C GLY A 76 31.79 3.63 -22.54
N LEU A 77 31.40 3.81 -23.81
CA LEU A 77 30.69 5.00 -24.30
C LEU A 77 29.16 4.85 -24.31
N GLY A 78 28.65 3.62 -24.19
CA GLY A 78 27.22 3.32 -24.25
C GLY A 78 26.37 4.05 -23.20
N ILE A 79 25.09 4.25 -23.53
CA ILE A 79 24.07 4.75 -22.59
C ILE A 79 23.48 3.58 -21.77
N GLU A 80 23.42 2.40 -22.38
CA GLU A 80 22.88 1.18 -21.78
C GLU A 80 23.95 0.09 -21.67
N PRO A 81 23.86 -0.81 -20.66
CA PRO A 81 24.69 -2.01 -20.58
C PRO A 81 24.56 -2.85 -21.85
N ALA A 82 25.68 -3.17 -22.49
CA ALA A 82 25.69 -3.94 -23.72
C ALA A 82 26.95 -4.81 -23.84
N ALA A 83 26.81 -5.93 -24.52
CA ALA A 83 27.93 -6.80 -24.87
C ALA A 83 28.42 -6.52 -26.29
N THR A 84 29.74 -6.49 -26.47
CA THR A 84 30.38 -6.39 -27.79
C THR A 84 31.65 -7.23 -27.79
N GLN A 85 32.05 -7.72 -28.96
CA GLN A 85 33.31 -8.43 -29.11
C GLN A 85 34.36 -7.50 -29.70
N LEU A 86 35.55 -7.52 -29.13
CA LEU A 86 36.72 -6.82 -29.65
C LEU A 86 37.71 -7.85 -30.18
N ILE A 87 38.05 -7.72 -31.45
CA ILE A 87 39.09 -8.51 -32.09
C ILE A 87 40.32 -7.63 -32.26
N LEU A 88 41.38 -8.00 -31.57
CA LEU A 88 42.67 -7.31 -31.59
C LEU A 88 43.69 -8.15 -32.35
N TRP A 89 44.38 -7.54 -33.30
CA TRP A 89 45.55 -8.13 -33.95
C TRP A 89 46.79 -7.39 -33.47
N ASP A 90 47.58 -8.06 -32.64
CA ASP A 90 48.85 -7.57 -32.11
C ASP A 90 50.03 -8.35 -32.74
N MET A 91 51.25 -8.11 -32.26
CA MET A 91 52.42 -8.87 -32.70
C MET A 91 52.39 -10.35 -32.25
N THR A 92 51.64 -10.67 -31.19
CA THR A 92 51.52 -12.02 -30.63
C THR A 92 50.45 -12.88 -31.32
N GLY A 93 49.53 -12.26 -32.07
CA GLY A 93 48.51 -12.95 -32.85
C GLY A 93 47.16 -12.25 -32.81
N ARG A 94 46.10 -13.04 -32.99
CA ARG A 94 44.71 -12.58 -32.89
C ARG A 94 44.19 -12.88 -31.49
N ARG A 95 43.77 -11.84 -30.76
CA ARG A 95 43.07 -11.95 -29.47
C ARG A 95 41.62 -11.53 -29.64
N VAL A 96 40.73 -12.24 -28.95
CA VAL A 96 39.28 -11.95 -28.94
C VAL A 96 38.89 -11.69 -27.50
N TYR A 97 38.31 -10.52 -27.25
CA TYR A 97 37.78 -10.12 -25.95
C TYR A 97 36.27 -10.01 -26.05
N ASP A 98 35.55 -10.65 -25.11
CA ASP A 98 34.13 -10.40 -24.91
C ASP A 98 34.01 -9.26 -23.91
N ILE A 99 33.60 -8.09 -24.38
CA ILE A 99 33.46 -6.90 -23.56
C ILE A 99 32.00 -6.75 -23.15
N GLU A 100 31.74 -6.68 -21.85
CA GLU A 100 30.44 -6.34 -21.30
C GLU A 100 30.52 -5.00 -20.58
N THR A 101 29.74 -4.03 -21.06
CA THR A 101 29.58 -2.78 -20.34
C THR A 101 28.47 -2.91 -19.29
N TYR A 102 28.69 -2.31 -18.12
CA TYR A 102 27.69 -2.33 -17.04
C TYR A 102 27.54 -0.95 -16.38
N SER A 103 26.32 -0.67 -15.92
CA SER A 103 26.03 0.49 -15.08
C SER A 103 26.18 0.09 -13.63
N GLU A 104 27.16 0.68 -12.93
CA GLU A 104 27.35 0.49 -11.48
C GLU A 104 26.05 0.83 -10.72
N THR A 105 25.37 1.89 -11.16
CA THR A 105 24.10 2.36 -10.59
C THR A 105 23.01 1.30 -10.70
N ASP A 106 22.87 0.64 -11.85
CA ASP A 106 21.81 -0.35 -12.08
C ASP A 106 22.05 -1.65 -11.28
N ILE A 107 23.31 -2.04 -11.12
CA ILE A 107 23.67 -3.18 -10.26
C ILE A 107 23.36 -2.86 -8.80
N ILE A 108 23.63 -1.63 -8.34
CA ILE A 108 23.29 -1.21 -6.98
C ILE A 108 21.77 -1.19 -6.78
N MET A 109 21.02 -0.63 -7.73
CA MET A 109 19.56 -0.56 -7.67
C MET A 109 18.91 -1.95 -7.69
N SER A 110 19.38 -2.87 -8.53
CA SER A 110 18.86 -4.24 -8.59
C SER A 110 19.16 -5.04 -7.31
N LYS A 111 20.36 -4.89 -6.74
CA LYS A 111 20.71 -5.46 -5.43
C LYS A 111 19.84 -4.89 -4.32
N PHE A 112 19.62 -3.58 -4.30
CA PHE A 112 18.74 -2.92 -3.34
C PHE A 112 17.31 -3.49 -3.42
N ALA A 113 16.74 -3.54 -4.62
CA ALA A 113 15.38 -4.07 -4.84
C ALA A 113 15.25 -5.53 -4.37
N SER A 114 16.29 -6.35 -4.60
CA SER A 114 16.32 -7.75 -4.20
C SER A 114 16.41 -7.94 -2.67
N ILE A 115 17.10 -7.05 -1.96
CA ILE A 115 17.27 -7.14 -0.49
C ILE A 115 16.06 -6.53 0.26
N VAL A 116 15.52 -5.43 -0.24
CA VAL A 116 14.38 -4.74 0.38
C VAL A 116 13.08 -5.51 0.15
N GLY A 117 12.88 -6.05 -1.06
CA GLY A 117 11.73 -6.90 -1.39
C GLY A 117 10.39 -6.18 -1.48
N ASN A 118 10.35 -4.86 -1.26
CA ASN A 118 9.14 -4.04 -1.39
C ASN A 118 9.19 -3.24 -2.72
N PRO A 119 8.25 -3.48 -3.67
CA PRO A 119 8.23 -2.79 -4.97
C PRO A 119 7.87 -1.30 -4.87
N ASN A 120 7.27 -0.86 -3.77
CA ASN A 120 6.88 0.53 -3.54
C ASN A 120 8.06 1.41 -3.11
N ILE A 121 9.19 0.82 -2.73
CA ILE A 121 10.41 1.54 -2.34
C ILE A 121 11.36 1.61 -3.53
N LYS A 122 11.63 2.82 -3.99
CA LYS A 122 12.54 3.13 -5.10
C LYS A 122 13.75 3.90 -4.59
N MET A 123 14.93 3.51 -5.08
CA MET A 123 16.18 4.22 -4.85
C MET A 123 16.53 5.05 -6.08
N ILE A 124 16.93 6.30 -5.87
CA ILE A 124 17.44 7.18 -6.93
C ILE A 124 18.83 7.65 -6.52
N ILE A 125 19.83 7.32 -7.33
CA ILE A 125 21.23 7.63 -7.07
C ILE A 125 21.64 8.84 -7.89
N PHE A 126 22.15 9.87 -7.22
CA PHE A 126 22.84 11.01 -7.83
C PHE A 126 24.35 10.95 -7.55
N PRO A 127 25.17 11.78 -8.22
CA PRO A 127 26.60 11.87 -7.94
C PRO A 127 26.90 12.11 -6.45
N ASP A 128 26.17 13.04 -5.83
CA ASP A 128 26.45 13.50 -4.45
C ASP A 128 25.62 12.80 -3.37
N SER A 129 24.41 12.34 -3.70
CA SER A 129 23.45 11.83 -2.72
C SER A 129 22.53 10.75 -3.27
N VAL A 130 21.94 9.95 -2.39
CA VAL A 130 20.96 8.91 -2.74
C VAL A 130 19.65 9.19 -2.03
N TYR A 131 18.56 9.13 -2.79
CA TYR A 131 17.22 9.35 -2.27
C TYR A 131 16.44 8.04 -2.27
N LEU A 132 15.80 7.75 -1.14
CA LEU A 132 14.84 6.68 -1.01
C LEU A 132 13.44 7.28 -1.06
N LYS A 133 12.61 6.85 -2.01
CA LYS A 133 11.23 7.30 -2.16
C LYS A 133 10.32 6.09 -2.14
N GLY A 134 9.20 6.20 -1.46
CA GLY A 134 8.23 5.10 -1.45
C GLY A 134 7.23 5.22 -0.33
N GLN A 135 6.35 4.23 -0.29
CA GLN A 135 5.36 4.06 0.75
C GLN A 135 5.58 2.73 1.46
N VAL A 136 5.53 2.74 2.79
CA VAL A 136 5.71 1.55 3.64
C VAL A 136 4.60 1.42 4.66
N ALA A 137 4.20 0.19 4.95
CA ALA A 137 3.17 -0.09 5.95
C ALA A 137 3.71 0.02 7.39
N THR A 138 5.00 -0.23 7.58
CA THR A 138 5.64 -0.32 8.89
C THR A 138 6.93 0.50 8.98
N GLU A 139 7.22 1.02 10.17
CA GLU A 139 8.47 1.75 10.43
C GLU A 139 9.70 0.81 10.34
N GLU A 140 9.52 -0.49 10.57
CA GLU A 140 10.58 -1.49 10.43
C GLU A 140 11.09 -1.61 8.99
N GLU A 141 10.19 -1.58 8.01
CA GLU A 141 10.55 -1.59 6.59
C GLU A 141 11.36 -0.36 6.21
N LYS A 142 11.02 0.80 6.77
CA LYS A 142 11.76 2.05 6.56
C LYS A 142 13.19 1.95 7.07
N VAL A 143 13.38 1.46 8.30
CA VAL A 143 14.72 1.29 8.90
C VAL A 143 15.55 0.27 8.13
N LYS A 144 14.93 -0.83 7.70
CA LYS A 144 15.59 -1.85 6.87
C LYS A 144 16.06 -1.26 5.53
N ALA A 145 15.19 -0.53 4.83
CA ALA A 145 15.53 0.11 3.56
C ALA A 145 16.69 1.11 3.70
N GLU A 146 16.68 1.91 4.77
CA GLU A 146 17.75 2.88 5.05
C GLU A 146 19.10 2.21 5.35
N THR A 147 19.09 1.14 6.14
CA THR A 147 20.30 0.36 6.47
C THR A 147 20.90 -0.27 5.23
N VAL A 148 20.07 -0.88 4.37
CA VAL A 148 20.50 -1.51 3.12
C VAL A 148 21.05 -0.47 2.16
N ALA A 149 20.39 0.68 2.02
CA ALA A 149 20.86 1.78 1.18
C ALA A 149 22.23 2.30 1.63
N THR A 150 22.41 2.49 2.94
CA THR A 150 23.68 2.96 3.52
C THR A 150 24.81 1.97 3.28
N SER A 151 24.54 0.66 3.38
CA SER A 151 25.55 -0.37 3.12
C SER A 151 25.98 -0.46 1.65
N LEU A 152 25.08 -0.16 0.70
CA LEU A 152 25.34 -0.33 -0.72
C LEU A 152 26.07 0.87 -1.35
N VAL A 153 25.84 2.08 -0.86
CA VAL A 153 26.31 3.32 -1.51
C VAL A 153 27.47 3.96 -0.75
N GLN A 154 28.43 3.13 -0.33
CA GLN A 154 29.59 3.51 0.49
C GLN A 154 30.15 4.90 0.12
N GLY A 155 30.10 5.85 1.06
CA GLY A 155 30.64 7.19 0.90
C GLY A 155 29.68 8.28 0.39
N LYS A 156 28.41 7.95 0.07
CA LYS A 156 27.38 8.94 -0.30
C LYS A 156 26.37 9.15 0.82
N ARG A 157 25.81 10.36 0.88
CA ARG A 157 24.74 10.68 1.83
C ARG A 157 23.43 10.04 1.36
N VAL A 158 22.78 9.28 2.24
CA VAL A 158 21.44 8.75 2.02
C VAL A 158 20.41 9.71 2.63
N VAL A 159 19.39 10.06 1.85
CA VAL A 159 18.26 10.89 2.26
C VAL A 159 17.00 10.03 2.16
N ASN A 160 16.38 9.80 3.31
CA ASN A 160 15.16 9.02 3.42
C ASN A 160 13.93 9.91 3.19
N LEU A 161 13.18 9.64 2.12
CA LEU A 161 11.89 10.28 1.77
C LEU A 161 10.79 9.20 1.69
N ILE A 162 10.92 8.12 2.44
CA ILE A 162 9.88 7.09 2.55
C ILE A 162 8.79 7.64 3.47
N GLU A 163 7.56 7.62 2.99
CA GLU A 163 6.37 7.97 3.75
C GLU A 163 5.72 6.69 4.27
N ASN A 164 5.21 6.73 5.50
CA ASN A 164 4.36 5.65 5.98
C ASN A 164 3.03 5.78 5.25
N GLU A 165 2.52 4.68 4.70
CA GLU A 165 1.14 4.65 4.23
C GLU A 165 0.28 5.12 5.40
N VAL A 166 -0.49 6.18 5.18
CA VAL A 166 -1.46 6.66 6.16
C VAL A 166 -2.48 5.54 6.29
N SER A 167 -2.19 4.60 7.19
CA SER A 167 -3.11 3.52 7.53
C SER A 167 -4.38 4.23 7.95
N ALA A 168 -5.44 4.05 7.16
CA ALA A 168 -6.73 4.62 7.48
C ALA A 168 -7.03 4.23 8.93
N PRO A 169 -7.40 5.19 9.80
CA PRO A 169 -7.62 4.87 11.21
C PRO A 169 -8.57 3.70 11.29
N SER A 170 -8.22 2.72 12.13
CA SER A 170 -9.02 1.52 12.30
C SER A 170 -10.48 1.91 12.57
N MET A 171 -11.43 1.06 12.17
CA MET A 171 -12.85 1.33 12.38
C MET A 171 -13.15 1.68 13.86
N GLN A 172 -12.48 1.00 14.79
CA GLN A 172 -12.53 1.31 16.21
C GLN A 172 -12.12 2.76 16.51
N GLN A 173 -10.93 3.19 16.05
CA GLN A 173 -10.46 4.57 16.25
C GLN A 173 -11.39 5.61 15.64
N ARG A 174 -11.99 5.30 14.48
CA ARG A 174 -12.96 6.19 13.82
C ARG A 174 -14.23 6.35 14.65
N ILE A 175 -14.73 5.25 15.22
CA ILE A 175 -15.93 5.28 16.07
C ILE A 175 -15.62 6.01 17.39
N GLU A 176 -14.51 5.68 18.05
CA GLU A 176 -14.09 6.34 19.29
C GLU A 176 -13.91 7.86 19.12
N ALA A 177 -13.30 8.28 18.00
CA ALA A 177 -13.16 9.70 17.66
C ALA A 177 -14.50 10.37 17.34
N ALA A 178 -15.47 9.63 16.80
CA ALA A 178 -16.79 10.15 16.45
C ALA A 178 -17.70 10.29 17.67
N ILE A 179 -17.70 9.31 18.59
CA ILE A 179 -18.54 9.35 19.80
C ILE A 179 -18.09 10.45 20.78
N LYS A 180 -16.79 10.78 20.82
CA LYS A 180 -16.19 11.79 21.73
C LYS A 180 -16.53 11.57 23.22
N LEU A 181 -16.78 10.33 23.61
CA LEU A 181 -17.12 9.93 24.98
C LEU A 181 -15.99 9.06 25.55
N PRO A 182 -15.10 9.59 26.41
CA PRO A 182 -13.96 8.84 26.93
C PRO A 182 -14.37 7.72 27.91
N THR A 183 -15.58 7.80 28.46
CA THR A 183 -16.16 6.82 29.39
C THR A 183 -16.66 5.55 28.69
N VAL A 184 -16.79 5.58 27.36
CA VAL A 184 -17.29 4.47 26.56
C VAL A 184 -16.13 3.83 25.80
N LYS A 185 -15.95 2.53 26.01
CA LYS A 185 -15.02 1.68 25.27
C LYS A 185 -15.74 1.03 24.11
N VAL A 186 -15.12 1.09 22.93
CA VAL A 186 -15.60 0.45 21.71
C VAL A 186 -14.70 -0.75 21.44
N THR A 187 -15.28 -1.92 21.22
CA THR A 187 -14.54 -3.10 20.80
C THR A 187 -15.17 -3.65 19.53
N VAL A 188 -14.36 -3.75 18.48
CA VAL A 188 -14.80 -4.30 17.19
C VAL A 188 -14.44 -5.78 17.19
N LEU A 189 -15.46 -6.63 17.05
CA LEU A 189 -15.35 -8.08 17.04
C LEU A 189 -15.59 -8.59 15.62
N SER A 190 -14.55 -9.12 15.00
CA SER A 190 -14.67 -9.85 13.73
C SER A 190 -14.94 -11.34 14.02
N PRO A 191 -15.93 -11.97 13.36
CA PRO A 191 -16.29 -13.37 13.62
C PRO A 191 -15.20 -14.37 13.20
N ASN A 192 -14.24 -13.95 12.37
CA ASN A 192 -13.06 -14.73 11.96
C ASN A 192 -11.89 -14.58 12.95
N TYR A 193 -12.18 -14.62 14.26
CA TYR A 193 -11.16 -14.54 15.30
C TYR A 193 -10.44 -15.90 15.46
N ASP A 194 -9.21 -16.00 14.97
CA ASP A 194 -8.28 -17.09 15.30
C ASP A 194 -7.46 -16.70 16.54
N ALA A 195 -7.80 -17.28 17.70
CA ALA A 195 -7.16 -17.02 18.99
C ALA A 195 -5.68 -17.44 19.06
N THR A 196 -5.14 -18.11 18.03
CA THR A 196 -3.75 -18.59 18.02
C THR A 196 -2.76 -17.63 17.37
N ASN A 197 -3.22 -16.57 16.69
CA ASN A 197 -2.36 -15.58 16.04
C ASN A 197 -2.54 -14.19 16.68
N GLN A 198 -1.68 -13.86 17.64
CA GLN A 198 -1.70 -12.59 18.39
C GLN A 198 -0.97 -11.42 17.70
N GLU A 199 -0.37 -11.62 16.52
CA GLU A 199 0.52 -10.61 15.90
C GLU A 199 -0.07 -9.83 14.73
N THR A 200 -1.27 -10.16 14.24
CA THR A 200 -1.90 -9.39 13.18
C THR A 200 -2.77 -8.29 13.78
N VAL A 201 -2.24 -7.06 13.76
CA VAL A 201 -3.04 -5.84 13.83
C VAL A 201 -4.10 -5.93 12.73
N GLN A 202 -5.34 -6.20 13.15
CA GLN A 202 -6.46 -6.47 12.25
C GLN A 202 -6.78 -5.19 11.48
N THR A 203 -6.24 -5.10 10.27
CA THR A 203 -6.61 -4.09 9.29
C THR A 203 -8.03 -4.42 8.84
N ALA A 204 -8.93 -3.45 8.98
CA ALA A 204 -10.38 -3.55 8.78
C ALA A 204 -10.78 -3.79 7.30
N SER A 205 -10.41 -4.96 6.75
CA SER A 205 -10.68 -5.32 5.35
C SER A 205 -11.30 -6.71 5.20
N ASP A 206 -11.82 -7.31 6.27
CA ASP A 206 -12.61 -8.53 6.13
C ASP A 206 -14.09 -8.14 6.07
N THR A 207 -14.71 -8.33 4.90
CA THR A 207 -16.12 -8.05 4.57
C THR A 207 -17.10 -8.94 5.34
N GLY A 208 -16.64 -9.61 6.39
CA GLY A 208 -17.44 -10.44 7.30
C GLY A 208 -18.36 -9.57 8.17
N LYS A 209 -19.38 -10.21 8.73
CA LYS A 209 -20.35 -9.57 9.64
C LYS A 209 -19.64 -9.08 10.92
N VAL A 210 -19.20 -7.83 10.94
CA VAL A 210 -18.50 -7.21 12.07
C VAL A 210 -19.50 -6.89 13.17
N ARG A 211 -19.23 -7.33 14.41
CA ARG A 211 -20.02 -6.97 15.59
C ARG A 211 -19.30 -5.91 16.41
N ILE A 212 -20.03 -4.92 16.90
CA ILE A 212 -19.49 -3.85 17.75
C ILE A 212 -20.01 -4.03 19.17
N LEU A 213 -19.10 -4.04 20.14
CA LEU A 213 -19.42 -4.08 21.56
C LEU A 213 -19.15 -2.71 22.16
N LEU A 214 -20.17 -2.15 22.81
CA LEU A 214 -20.11 -0.86 23.50
C LEU A 214 -20.22 -1.11 24.99
N GLN A 215 -19.26 -0.63 25.77
CA GLN A 215 -19.23 -0.78 27.23
C GLN A 215 -18.84 0.54 27.88
N GLY A 216 -19.51 0.90 28.97
CA GLY A 216 -19.15 2.09 29.74
C GLY A 216 -20.35 2.81 30.30
N THR A 217 -20.15 4.07 30.65
CA THR A 217 -21.20 4.94 31.19
C THR A 217 -21.36 6.19 30.35
N VAL A 218 -22.58 6.72 30.32
CA VAL A 218 -22.91 8.00 29.69
C VAL A 218 -23.66 8.89 30.67
N GLN A 219 -23.54 10.20 30.51
CA GLN A 219 -24.07 11.15 31.48
C GLN A 219 -25.60 11.16 31.49
N ASP A 220 -26.22 11.30 30.31
CA ASP A 220 -27.66 11.48 30.16
C ASP A 220 -28.24 10.73 28.94
N GLN A 221 -29.54 10.91 28.71
CA GLN A 221 -30.24 10.28 27.59
C GLN A 221 -29.83 10.86 26.23
N ASN A 222 -29.39 12.12 26.17
CA ASN A 222 -28.94 12.75 24.93
C ASN A 222 -27.60 12.16 24.49
N ASP A 223 -26.66 12.00 25.41
CA ASP A 223 -25.37 11.35 25.16
C ASP A 223 -25.55 9.92 24.67
N TYR A 224 -26.49 9.18 25.27
CA TYR A 224 -26.86 7.85 24.80
C TYR A 224 -27.40 7.86 23.36
N ILE A 225 -28.30 8.80 23.04
CA ILE A 225 -28.85 8.93 21.68
C ILE A 225 -27.73 9.27 20.69
N HIS A 226 -26.88 10.25 21.01
CA HIS A 226 -25.74 10.65 20.17
C HIS A 226 -24.78 9.50 19.91
N LEU A 227 -24.45 8.72 20.95
CA LEU A 227 -23.63 7.52 20.84
C LEU A 227 -24.26 6.48 19.92
N SER A 228 -25.54 6.17 20.13
CA SER A 228 -26.23 5.13 19.36
C SER A 228 -26.35 5.49 17.88
N GLU A 229 -26.71 6.74 17.55
CA GLU A 229 -26.81 7.21 16.17
C GLU A 229 -25.44 7.29 15.49
N THR A 230 -24.41 7.70 16.23
CA THR A 230 -23.05 7.73 15.69
C THR A 230 -22.59 6.33 15.31
N VAL A 231 -22.80 5.33 16.16
CA VAL A 231 -22.41 3.94 15.90
C VAL A 231 -23.23 3.33 14.75
N ARG A 232 -24.53 3.63 14.65
CA ARG A 232 -25.37 3.21 13.51
C ARG A 232 -24.87 3.75 12.17
N GLY A 233 -24.19 4.90 12.16
CA GLY A 233 -23.53 5.41 10.95
C GLY A 233 -22.40 4.52 10.42
N PHE A 234 -21.81 3.65 11.26
CA PHE A 234 -20.71 2.77 10.89
C PHE A 234 -21.12 1.31 10.62
N VAL A 235 -22.30 0.89 11.10
CA VAL A 235 -22.76 -0.51 11.02
C VAL A 235 -24.12 -0.58 10.31
N PRO A 236 -24.27 -1.43 9.28
CA PRO A 236 -25.50 -1.48 8.48
C PRO A 236 -26.70 -2.06 9.24
N SER A 237 -26.48 -2.93 10.23
CA SER A 237 -27.53 -3.66 10.94
C SER A 237 -27.44 -3.47 12.45
N GLU A 238 -28.57 -3.20 13.12
CA GLU A 238 -28.61 -3.03 14.58
C GLU A 238 -28.32 -4.32 15.35
N GLU A 239 -28.56 -5.49 14.75
CA GLU A 239 -28.23 -6.80 15.32
C GLU A 239 -26.72 -7.04 15.52
N ASP A 240 -25.90 -6.22 14.88
CA ASP A 240 -24.45 -6.25 14.99
C ASP A 240 -23.92 -5.33 16.09
N ILE A 241 -24.80 -4.63 16.82
CA ILE A 241 -24.42 -3.76 17.92
C ILE A 241 -24.81 -4.40 19.25
N SER A 242 -23.81 -4.79 20.05
CA SER A 242 -23.97 -5.23 21.43
C SER A 242 -23.77 -4.04 22.36
N ASN A 243 -24.86 -3.44 22.83
CA ASN A 243 -24.82 -2.28 23.71
C ASN A 243 -24.94 -2.67 25.20
N LEU A 244 -23.89 -2.38 25.98
CA LEU A 244 -23.83 -2.59 27.43
C LEU A 244 -23.57 -1.25 28.18
N VAL A 245 -23.94 -0.12 27.57
CA VAL A 245 -23.74 1.21 28.15
C VAL A 245 -24.83 1.53 29.18
N VAL A 246 -24.43 2.15 30.30
CA VAL A 246 -25.32 2.55 31.40
C VAL A 246 -25.44 4.08 31.48
N ILE A 247 -26.65 4.60 31.68
CA ILE A 247 -26.91 6.04 31.87
C ILE A 247 -26.81 6.38 33.36
N GLU A 248 -25.93 7.30 33.73
CA GLU A 248 -25.71 7.69 35.13
C GLU A 248 -26.79 8.63 35.67
N ASN A 249 -27.13 9.67 34.91
CA ASN A 249 -28.05 10.72 35.33
C ASN A 249 -29.22 10.82 34.32
N PRO A 250 -30.20 9.91 34.38
CA PRO A 250 -31.32 9.92 33.45
C PRO A 250 -32.16 11.20 33.63
N ILE A 251 -32.56 11.80 32.51
CA ILE A 251 -33.42 12.98 32.50
C ILE A 251 -34.79 12.58 33.06
N GLN A 252 -35.17 13.17 34.20
CA GLN A 252 -36.47 12.94 34.81
C GLN A 252 -37.46 14.00 34.32
N VAL A 253 -38.55 13.56 33.70
CA VAL A 253 -39.65 14.44 33.33
C VAL A 253 -40.70 14.42 34.44
N VAL A 254 -40.86 15.55 35.13
CA VAL A 254 -41.96 15.73 36.09
C VAL A 254 -43.21 16.10 35.31
N PHE A 255 -44.17 15.17 35.24
CA PHE A 255 -45.47 15.46 34.65
C PHE A 255 -46.41 16.03 35.70
N GLN A 256 -46.81 17.29 35.53
CA GLN A 256 -47.88 17.90 36.30
C GLN A 256 -49.15 17.94 35.45
N ALA A 257 -50.07 17.02 35.71
CA ALA A 257 -51.37 16.99 35.05
C ALA A 257 -52.41 17.69 35.93
N TYR A 258 -53.11 18.68 35.37
CA TYR A 258 -54.31 19.24 35.97
C TYR A 258 -55.52 18.50 35.42
N ILE A 259 -56.17 17.70 36.27
CA ILE A 259 -57.41 17.02 35.91
C ILE A 259 -58.56 17.98 36.20
N LEU A 260 -59.12 18.57 35.14
CA LEU A 260 -60.32 19.38 35.23
C LEU A 260 -61.53 18.47 35.00
N GLN A 261 -62.25 18.15 36.08
CA GLN A 261 -63.51 17.42 35.99
C GLN A 261 -64.64 18.42 35.68
N VAL A 262 -65.19 18.36 34.47
CA VAL A 262 -66.37 19.15 34.10
C VAL A 262 -67.62 18.31 34.29
N SER A 263 -68.58 18.85 35.04
CA SER A 263 -69.90 18.24 35.20
C SER A 263 -70.65 18.27 33.86
N LYS A 264 -71.20 17.12 33.45
CA LYS A 264 -72.04 16.99 32.24
C LYS A 264 -73.26 17.93 32.24
N ASN A 265 -73.66 18.45 33.40
CA ASN A 265 -74.81 19.34 33.52
C ASN A 265 -74.47 20.79 33.17
N ASN A 266 -73.19 21.18 33.23
CA ASN A 266 -72.72 22.54 32.94
C ASN A 266 -72.00 22.64 31.58
N THR A 267 -71.85 21.53 30.85
CA THR A 267 -71.13 21.50 29.55
C THR A 267 -71.88 22.18 28.42
N LYS A 268 -73.21 22.32 28.52
CA LYS A 268 -74.03 23.00 27.51
C LYS A 268 -73.75 24.51 27.43
N ASP A 269 -73.52 25.16 28.57
CA ASP A 269 -73.18 26.59 28.65
C ASP A 269 -71.72 26.85 28.23
N LEU A 270 -70.89 25.81 28.22
CA LEU A 270 -69.50 25.85 27.76
C LEU A 270 -69.34 25.44 26.28
N GLY A 271 -70.45 25.23 25.55
CA GLY A 271 -70.43 24.85 24.13
C GLY A 271 -69.92 23.43 23.87
N ILE A 272 -69.91 22.56 24.89
CA ILE A 272 -69.49 21.16 24.78
C ILE A 272 -70.75 20.29 24.69
N GLU A 273 -71.06 19.82 23.49
CA GLU A 273 -72.12 18.84 23.27
C GLU A 273 -71.54 17.42 23.29
N TRP A 274 -72.05 16.58 24.18
CA TRP A 274 -71.70 15.17 24.24
C TRP A 274 -72.61 14.41 23.26
N GLY A 275 -72.05 13.99 22.13
CA GLY A 275 -72.81 13.40 21.02
C GLY A 275 -73.59 12.13 21.41
N GLY A 276 -74.84 12.07 20.93
CA GLY A 276 -75.69 10.89 20.91
C GLY A 276 -75.97 10.46 19.46
N ASP A 277 -75.89 9.15 19.23
CA ASP A 277 -76.24 8.40 18.01
C ASP A 277 -75.62 8.92 16.70
N GLN A 278 -74.33 8.67 16.47
CA GLN A 278 -73.82 7.43 15.88
C GLN A 278 -72.28 7.41 16.06
N THR A 279 -71.76 6.34 16.65
CA THR A 279 -70.32 6.05 16.95
C THR A 279 -69.74 6.57 18.29
N GLY A 280 -70.12 5.92 19.38
CA GLY A 280 -69.25 5.68 20.54
C GLY A 280 -69.24 6.73 21.68
N VAL A 281 -69.52 6.26 22.90
CA VAL A 281 -69.46 7.08 24.13
C VAL A 281 -68.01 7.53 24.38
N GLY A 282 -67.78 8.84 24.40
CA GLY A 282 -66.47 9.45 24.63
C GLY A 282 -65.82 10.09 23.40
N ALA A 283 -66.51 10.15 22.26
CA ALA A 283 -66.03 10.89 21.09
C ALA A 283 -66.24 12.40 21.27
N ILE A 284 -65.16 13.18 21.14
CA ILE A 284 -65.19 14.63 20.97
C ILE A 284 -65.33 14.88 19.47
N SER A 285 -66.50 15.33 19.00
CA SER A 285 -66.69 15.70 17.60
C SER A 285 -66.29 17.16 17.40
N PHE A 286 -65.16 17.40 16.73
CA PHE A 286 -64.82 18.73 16.23
C PHE A 286 -65.62 18.96 14.94
N LEU A 287 -66.53 19.94 14.94
CA LEU A 287 -67.21 20.39 13.72
C LEU A 287 -66.22 21.23 12.91
N GLU A 288 -65.57 20.62 11.92
CA GLU A 288 -64.75 21.33 10.94
C GLU A 288 -65.64 22.14 9.99
N ASN A 289 -65.31 23.41 9.79
CA ASN A 289 -65.98 24.27 8.82
C ASN A 289 -65.54 23.87 7.40
N ALA A 290 -66.49 23.40 6.58
CA ALA A 290 -66.22 23.04 5.19
C ALA A 290 -66.12 24.27 4.24
N SER A 291 -66.20 25.49 4.76
CA SER A 291 -66.15 26.74 4.01
C SER A 291 -64.80 27.45 4.14
N ASN A 292 -64.32 28.06 3.05
CA ASN A 292 -63.11 28.88 3.00
C ASN A 292 -63.31 30.31 3.55
N ASP A 293 -64.45 30.60 4.18
CA ASP A 293 -64.81 31.92 4.70
C ASP A 293 -64.20 32.16 6.09
N PHE A 294 -63.30 33.14 6.20
CA PHE A 294 -62.56 33.46 7.43
C PHE A 294 -63.45 34.05 8.54
N LEU A 295 -64.59 34.66 8.18
CA LEU A 295 -65.46 35.38 9.11
C LEU A 295 -66.57 34.51 9.73
N GLY A 296 -66.62 33.21 9.44
CA GLY A 296 -67.51 32.27 10.13
C GLY A 296 -68.99 32.61 10.03
N THR A 297 -69.44 33.13 8.88
CA THR A 297 -70.85 33.55 8.68
C THR A 297 -71.78 32.42 8.23
N ALA A 298 -71.27 31.20 8.06
CA ALA A 298 -72.07 30.01 7.83
C ALA A 298 -72.44 29.34 9.16
N GLU A 299 -73.74 29.13 9.39
CA GLU A 299 -74.23 28.35 10.53
C GLU A 299 -73.57 26.96 10.55
N GLY A 300 -72.78 26.69 11.60
CA GLY A 300 -72.27 25.35 11.90
C GLY A 300 -70.78 25.09 11.62
N GLY A 301 -69.95 26.10 11.36
CA GLY A 301 -68.51 25.90 11.09
C GLY A 301 -67.56 26.41 12.19
N GLY A 302 -66.68 25.55 12.71
CA GLY A 302 -65.60 25.92 13.63
C GLY A 302 -64.46 26.76 13.01
N ALA A 303 -63.52 27.19 13.85
CA ALA A 303 -62.42 28.09 13.45
C ALA A 303 -61.48 27.45 12.40
N PRO A 304 -61.07 28.18 11.34
CA PRO A 304 -60.26 27.63 10.27
C PRO A 304 -58.84 27.29 10.73
N VAL A 305 -58.42 26.04 10.51
CA VAL A 305 -57.04 25.58 10.73
C VAL A 305 -56.30 25.55 9.38
N PRO A 306 -55.20 26.31 9.20
CA PRO A 306 -54.43 26.25 7.98
C PRO A 306 -53.71 24.89 7.85
N LYS A 307 -53.66 24.37 6.62
CA LYS A 307 -53.12 23.05 6.26
C LYS A 307 -51.64 22.82 6.61
N TYR A 308 -50.91 23.87 6.99
CA TYR A 308 -49.53 23.77 7.47
C TYR A 308 -49.34 24.70 8.68
N MET A 309 -49.13 24.10 9.85
CA MET A 309 -48.78 24.82 11.07
C MET A 309 -47.26 25.03 11.09
N ASN A 310 -46.81 26.29 11.00
CA ASN A 310 -45.41 26.66 11.18
C ASN A 310 -45.15 26.94 12.67
N PRO A 311 -44.34 26.13 13.37
CA PRO A 311 -44.13 26.25 14.81
C PRO A 311 -43.29 27.47 15.23
N PHE A 312 -42.77 28.26 14.29
CA PHE A 312 -41.93 29.43 14.59
C PHE A 312 -42.65 30.78 14.57
N TYR A 313 -43.97 30.80 14.35
CA TYR A 313 -44.78 32.01 14.49
C TYR A 313 -45.91 31.76 15.50
N MET A 314 -45.53 31.76 16.78
CA MET A 314 -46.45 32.09 17.87
C MET A 314 -45.83 33.28 18.61
N ASN A 315 -46.39 34.48 18.38
CA ASN A 315 -46.21 35.62 19.28
C ASN A 315 -47.27 35.53 20.38
#